data_AF-A0A845YQM4-F1
#
_entry.id   AF-A0A845YQM4-F1
#
_cell.length_a   1.000
_cell.length_b   1.000
_cell.length_c   1.000
_cell.angle_alpha   90.00
_cell.angle_beta   90.00
_cell.angle_gamma   90.00
#
_symmetry.space_group_name_H-M   'P 1'
#
loop_
_entity.id
_entity.type
_entity.pdbx_description
1 polymer ?
#
loop_
_entity_poly.entity_id
_entity_poly.type
_entity_poly.pdbx_seq_one_letter_code
_entity_poly.pdbx_strand_id
1 'polypeptide(L)'
;MVFVAGDLLWYPQQGNPKITQAPDVMVIFGVPKGDRGSYKQWEENNIAPQVVFEILSPSNTQKEMNKKLLFYNRHGVEEYYIYDPDKNQLSGFLRSGEDLYQIQKRSLQY
;
A
#
# COMPACT_ATOMS: atom_id res chain seq x y z
N MET A 1 -7.85 13.40 10.79
CA MET A 1 -6.54 12.99 11.36
C MET A 1 -5.89 12.00 10.42
N VAL A 2 -4.59 11.74 10.58
CA VAL A 2 -3.82 10.80 9.74
C VAL A 2 -3.20 9.75 10.66
N PHE A 3 -3.33 8.48 10.28
CA PHE A 3 -2.63 7.34 10.89
C PHE A 3 -1.57 6.84 9.91
N VAL A 4 -0.36 6.61 10.42
CA VAL A 4 0.76 6.07 9.64
C VAL A 4 1.31 4.89 10.42
N ALA A 5 1.54 3.77 9.74
CA ALA A 5 2.12 2.58 10.33
C ALA A 5 3.06 1.90 9.34
N GLY A 6 4.05 1.18 9.85
CA GLY A 6 4.91 0.30 9.07
C GLY A 6 4.91 -1.10 9.66
N ASP A 7 5.03 -2.11 8.80
CA ASP A 7 5.01 -3.54 9.14
C ASP A 7 3.79 -4.01 9.95
N LEU A 8 2.71 -3.21 9.94
CA LEU A 8 1.47 -3.52 10.64
C LEU A 8 0.54 -4.30 9.71
N LEU A 9 0.13 -5.50 10.14
CA LEU A 9 -0.79 -6.33 9.37
C LEU A 9 -2.11 -5.60 9.08
N TRP A 10 -2.45 -5.47 7.80
CA TRP A 10 -3.74 -4.98 7.33
C TRP A 10 -4.63 -6.14 6.90
N TYR A 11 -5.86 -6.16 7.42
CA TYR A 11 -6.93 -7.07 7.01
C TYR A 11 -8.04 -6.27 6.30
N PRO A 12 -8.19 -6.39 4.98
CA PRO A 12 -9.22 -5.66 4.22
C PRO A 12 -10.63 -6.27 4.36
N GLN A 13 -10.74 -7.53 4.80
CA GLN A 13 -12.02 -8.24 4.91
C GLN A 13 -12.15 -8.98 6.25
N GLN A 14 -13.30 -8.85 6.89
CA GLN A 14 -13.62 -9.59 8.12
C GLN A 14 -13.81 -11.08 7.85
N GLY A 15 -13.31 -11.93 8.76
CA GLY A 15 -13.59 -13.37 8.75
C GLY A 15 -12.68 -14.22 7.85
N ASN A 16 -11.75 -13.62 7.10
CA ASN A 16 -10.77 -14.35 6.30
C ASN A 16 -9.33 -13.88 6.60
N PRO A 17 -8.67 -14.44 7.64
CA PRO A 17 -7.34 -13.98 8.06
C PRO A 17 -6.23 -14.28 7.05
N LYS A 18 -6.50 -15.10 6.01
CA LYS A 18 -5.55 -15.38 4.93
C LYS A 18 -5.46 -14.23 3.91
N ILE A 19 -6.45 -13.34 3.89
CA ILE A 19 -6.42 -12.12 3.08
C ILE A 19 -5.84 -11.02 3.96
N THR A 20 -4.53 -10.87 3.93
CA THR A 20 -3.80 -9.85 4.68
C THR A 20 -2.51 -9.50 3.99
N GLN A 21 -2.02 -8.29 4.24
CA GLN A 21 -0.71 -7.81 3.83
C GLN A 21 -0.18 -6.88 4.92
N ALA A 22 1.10 -6.97 5.23
CA ALA A 22 1.83 -5.93 5.97
C ALA A 22 2.62 -5.12 4.93
N PRO A 23 2.23 -3.87 4.66
CA PRO A 23 3.05 -2.96 3.89
C PRO A 23 4.16 -2.35 4.76
N ASP A 24 5.31 -2.04 4.15
CA ASP A 24 6.41 -1.38 4.86
C ASP A 24 5.98 -0.01 5.40
N VAL A 25 5.14 0.71 4.66
CA VAL A 25 4.41 1.88 5.15
C VAL A 25 3.00 1.91 4.58
N MET A 26 2.04 2.25 5.43
CA MET A 26 0.68 2.63 5.00
C MET A 26 0.24 3.94 5.66
N VAL A 27 -0.49 4.74 4.91
CA VAL A 27 -1.04 6.03 5.34
C VAL A 27 -2.55 6.01 5.19
N ILE A 28 -3.23 6.32 6.28
CA ILE A 28 -4.68 6.29 6.38
C ILE A 28 -5.21 7.64 6.86
N PHE A 29 -6.06 8.26 6.05
CA PHE A 29 -6.75 9.50 6.38
C PHE A 29 -8.13 9.21 6.98
N GLY A 30 -8.59 10.11 7.85
CA GLY A 30 -9.97 10.09 8.35
C GLY A 30 -10.23 9.10 9.50
N VAL A 31 -9.23 8.34 9.94
CA VAL A 31 -9.35 7.44 11.09
C VAL A 31 -8.94 8.12 12.42
N PRO A 32 -9.57 7.76 13.55
CA PRO A 32 -9.17 8.23 14.87
C PRO A 32 -7.75 7.80 15.27
N LYS A 33 -7.14 8.55 16.19
CA LYS A 33 -5.89 8.14 16.85
C LYS A 33 -6.18 6.98 17.78
N GLY A 34 -5.26 6.03 17.86
CA GLY A 34 -5.36 4.88 18.74
C GLY A 34 -4.27 3.87 18.43
N ASP A 35 -3.89 3.11 19.45
CA ASP A 35 -2.96 1.99 19.31
C ASP A 35 -3.66 0.82 18.62
N ARG A 36 -2.90 0.11 17.77
CA ARG A 36 -3.39 -1.02 16.99
C ARG A 36 -2.35 -2.11 16.96
N GLY A 37 -2.74 -3.34 17.29
CA GLY A 37 -1.92 -4.53 17.02
C GLY A 37 -2.02 -5.02 15.57
N SER A 38 -3.07 -4.59 14.86
CA SER A 38 -3.28 -4.80 13.42
C SER A 38 -4.29 -3.77 12.91
N TYR A 39 -4.26 -3.48 11.62
CA TYR A 39 -5.26 -2.62 10.98
C TYR A 39 -6.37 -3.47 10.37
N LYS A 40 -7.51 -3.54 11.05
CA LYS A 40 -8.69 -4.28 10.58
C LYS A 40 -9.69 -3.30 10.00
N GLN A 41 -9.84 -3.31 8.68
CA GLN A 41 -10.60 -2.29 7.96
C GLN A 41 -12.07 -2.15 8.44
N TRP A 42 -12.70 -3.25 8.87
CA TRP A 42 -14.09 -3.23 9.38
C TRP A 42 -14.23 -2.54 10.76
N GLU A 43 -13.15 -2.43 11.54
CA GLU A 43 -13.13 -1.69 12.81
C GLU A 43 -12.89 -0.18 12.57
N GLU A 44 -12.58 0.21 11.33
CA GLU A 44 -12.11 1.54 10.92
C GLU A 44 -13.02 2.18 9.86
N ASN A 45 -14.34 1.99 10.01
CA ASN A 45 -15.37 2.49 9.07
C ASN A 45 -15.17 2.03 7.61
N ASN A 46 -14.55 0.86 7.42
CA ASN A 46 -14.20 0.32 6.11
C ASN A 46 -13.23 1.17 5.29
N ILE A 47 -12.45 2.05 5.94
CA ILE A 47 -11.45 2.88 5.28
C ILE A 47 -10.22 2.01 4.96
N ALA A 48 -9.91 1.85 3.67
CA ALA A 48 -8.65 1.25 3.23
C ALA A 48 -7.49 2.25 3.35
N PRO A 49 -6.23 1.80 3.41
CA PRO A 49 -5.09 2.69 3.24
C PRO A 49 -5.12 3.41 1.91
N GLN A 50 -5.01 4.74 1.94
CA GLN A 50 -4.97 5.53 0.71
C GLN A 50 -3.58 5.49 0.07
N VAL A 51 -2.50 5.52 0.86
CA VAL A 51 -1.14 5.46 0.34
C VAL A 51 -0.39 4.28 0.93
N VAL A 52 0.29 3.52 0.09
CA VAL A 52 1.15 2.40 0.48
C VAL A 52 2.54 2.56 -0.12
N PHE A 53 3.58 2.28 0.67
CA PHE A 53 4.95 2.16 0.21
C PHE A 53 5.49 0.75 0.47
N GLU A 54 6.28 0.29 -0.48
CA GLU A 54 7.09 -0.92 -0.39
C GLU A 54 8.54 -0.56 -0.73
N ILE A 55 9.47 -1.01 0.10
CA ILE A 55 10.90 -0.80 -0.02
C ILE A 55 11.51 -2.11 -0.48
N LEU A 56 12.09 -2.12 -1.69
CA LEU A 56 12.71 -3.32 -2.22
C LEU A 56 13.95 -3.70 -1.40
N SER A 57 14.04 -4.99 -1.13
CA SER A 57 15.21 -5.69 -0.60
C SER A 57 15.75 -6.66 -1.65
N PRO A 58 17.02 -7.08 -1.57
CA PRO A 58 17.62 -8.02 -2.52
C PRO A 58 16.86 -9.36 -2.66
N SER A 59 16.09 -9.76 -1.64
CA SER A 59 15.28 -10.98 -1.65
C SER A 59 13.92 -10.84 -2.33
N ASN A 60 13.44 -9.63 -2.61
CA ASN A 60 12.11 -9.47 -3.21
C ASN A 60 12.08 -9.95 -4.66
N THR A 61 11.09 -10.79 -4.95
CA THR A 61 10.90 -11.31 -6.30
C THR A 61 9.85 -10.51 -7.07
N GLN A 62 9.99 -10.44 -8.40
CA GLN A 62 8.98 -9.81 -9.26
C GLN A 62 7.58 -10.42 -9.06
N LYS A 63 7.51 -11.73 -8.78
CA LYS A 63 6.26 -12.45 -8.51
C LYS A 63 5.58 -11.94 -7.24
N GLU A 64 6.33 -11.69 -6.17
CA GLU A 64 5.79 -11.13 -4.93
C GLU A 64 5.32 -9.69 -5.16
N MET A 65 6.10 -8.87 -5.86
CA MET A 65 5.71 -7.48 -6.15
C MET A 65 4.45 -7.40 -7.02
N ASN A 66 4.28 -8.30 -7.99
CA ASN A 66 3.07 -8.38 -8.79
C ASN A 66 1.85 -8.80 -7.95
N LYS A 67 2.03 -9.73 -6.99
CA LYS A 67 0.96 -10.12 -6.07
C LYS A 67 0.54 -8.95 -5.17
N LYS A 68 1.52 -8.19 -4.65
CA LYS A 68 1.26 -6.98 -3.85
C LYS A 68 0.49 -5.94 -4.65
N LEU A 69 0.90 -5.65 -5.89
CA LEU A 69 0.16 -4.73 -6.78
C LEU A 69 -1.29 -5.18 -6.97
N LEU A 70 -1.54 -6.46 -7.26
CA LEU A 70 -2.90 -6.99 -7.42
C LEU A 70 -3.72 -6.92 -6.12
N PHE A 71 -3.08 -7.15 -4.97
CA PHE A 71 -3.71 -7.02 -3.66
C PHE A 71 -4.14 -5.57 -3.40
N TYR A 72 -3.22 -4.61 -3.55
CA TYR A 72 -3.48 -3.19 -3.35
C TYR A 72 -4.52 -2.65 -4.34
N ASN A 73 -4.47 -3.09 -5.60
CA ASN A 73 -5.46 -2.73 -6.58
C ASN A 73 -6.87 -3.18 -6.16
N ARG A 74 -7.00 -4.46 -5.76
CA ARG A 74 -8.28 -5.06 -5.36
C ARG A 74 -8.88 -4.43 -4.10
N HIS A 75 -8.04 -3.96 -3.18
CA HIS A 75 -8.48 -3.51 -1.86
C HIS A 75 -8.53 -1.99 -1.71
N GLY A 76 -8.56 -1.25 -2.81
CA GLY A 76 -8.90 0.18 -2.80
C GLY A 76 -7.76 1.10 -2.38
N VAL A 77 -6.49 0.69 -2.54
CA VAL A 77 -5.36 1.61 -2.35
C VAL A 77 -5.39 2.66 -3.46
N GLU A 78 -5.24 3.94 -3.11
CA GLU A 78 -5.30 5.07 -4.06
C GLU A 78 -3.93 5.33 -4.70
N GLU A 79 -2.86 5.24 -3.91
CA GLU A 79 -1.48 5.44 -4.35
C GLU A 79 -0.59 4.32 -3.82
N TYR A 80 0.18 3.71 -4.72
CA TYR A 80 1.12 2.65 -4.37
C TYR A 80 2.51 2.95 -4.93
N TYR A 81 3.50 3.00 -4.04
CA TYR A 81 4.88 3.31 -4.39
C TYR A 81 5.81 2.15 -4.07
N ILE A 82 6.77 1.92 -4.97
CA ILE A 82 7.86 0.95 -4.81
C ILE A 82 9.17 1.73 -4.89
N TYR A 83 9.96 1.69 -3.82
CA TYR A 83 11.28 2.30 -3.78
C TYR A 83 12.38 1.24 -3.86
N ASP A 84 13.27 1.37 -4.84
CA ASP A 84 14.51 0.59 -4.95
C ASP A 84 15.66 1.42 -4.35
N PRO A 85 16.13 1.11 -3.12
CA PRO A 85 17.20 1.86 -2.48
C PRO A 85 18.55 1.67 -3.18
N ASP A 86 18.81 0.49 -3.77
CA ASP A 86 20.08 0.19 -4.43
C ASP A 86 20.25 0.99 -5.73
N LYS A 87 19.14 1.24 -6.44
CA LYS A 87 19.13 2.04 -7.67
C LYS A 87 18.70 3.49 -7.46
N ASN A 88 18.29 3.85 -6.24
CA ASN A 88 17.63 5.12 -5.92
C ASN A 88 16.46 5.43 -6.89
N GLN A 89 15.57 4.47 -7.11
CA GLN A 89 14.45 4.61 -8.03
C GLN A 89 13.11 4.48 -7.32
N LEU A 90 12.23 5.45 -7.55
CA LEU A 90 10.83 5.37 -7.16
C LEU A 90 9.97 5.04 -8.38
N SER A 91 9.12 4.04 -8.24
CA SER A 91 8.01 3.74 -9.16
C SER A 91 6.71 3.96 -8.42
N GLY A 92 5.71 4.55 -9.09
CA GLY A 92 4.41 4.83 -8.48
C GLY A 92 3.27 4.34 -9.35
N PHE A 93 2.16 4.03 -8.70
CA PHE A 93 0.88 3.69 -9.31
C PHE A 93 -0.19 4.58 -8.68
N LEU A 94 -1.08 5.11 -9.51
CA LEU A 94 -2.19 5.96 -9.09
C LEU A 94 -3.51 5.33 -9.52
N ARG A 95 -4.51 5.33 -8.64
CA ARG A 95 -5.84 4.82 -8.93
C ARG A 95 -6.56 5.75 -9.90
N SER A 96 -7.19 5.17 -10.91
CA SER A 96 -8.11 5.86 -11.81
C SER A 96 -9.31 4.94 -12.04
N GLY A 97 -10.44 5.28 -11.42
CA GLY A 97 -11.59 4.37 -11.38
C GLY A 97 -11.26 3.12 -10.54
N GLU A 98 -11.43 1.94 -11.10
CA GLU A 98 -11.29 0.67 -10.37
C GLU A 98 -9.84 0.17 -10.31
N ASP A 99 -8.92 0.76 -11.10
CA ASP A 99 -7.59 0.21 -11.31
C ASP A 99 -6.45 1.18 -10.96
N LEU A 100 -5.36 0.61 -10.45
CA LEU A 100 -4.05 1.25 -10.28
C LEU A 100 -3.28 1.25 -11.61
N TYR A 101 -2.93 2.44 -12.08
CA TYR A 101 -2.13 2.64 -13.28
C TYR A 101 -0.74 3.15 -12.95
N GLN A 102 0.26 2.63 -13.64
CA GLN A 102 1.63 3.09 -13.46
C GLN A 102 1.75 4.58 -13.83
N ILE A 103 2.35 5.37 -12.94
CA ILE A 103 2.67 6.77 -13.18
C ILE A 103 3.83 6.81 -14.17
N GLN A 104 3.58 7.37 -15.36
CA GLN A 104 4.65 7.58 -16.34
C GLN A 104 5.63 8.62 -15.80
N LYS A 105 6.93 8.28 -15.81
CA LYS A 105 7.98 9.27 -15.55
C LYS A 105 7.89 10.34 -16.64
N ARG A 106 7.47 11.55 -16.30
CA ARG A 106 7.73 12.70 -17.16
C ARG A 106 9.22 12.98 -17.06
N SER A 107 9.93 12.80 -18.16
CA SER A 107 11.29 13.31 -18.30
C SER A 107 11.22 14.83 -18.11
N LEU A 108 11.66 15.32 -16.95
CA LEU A 108 12.01 16.72 -16.83
C LEU A 108 13.27 16.89 -17.67
N GLN A 109 13.11 17.52 -18.84
CA GLN A 109 14.26 18.03 -19.58
C GLN A 109 14.83 19.17 -18.73
N TYR A 110 15.97 18.90 -18.09
CA TYR A 110 16.83 19.92 -17.49
C TYR A 110 17.85 20.35 -18.53
#